data_AF-A0A1C2GTT2-F1
#
_entry.id   AF-A0A1C2GTT2-F1
#
_cell.length_a   1.000
_cell.length_b   1.000
_cell.length_c   1.000
_cell.angle_alpha   90.00
_cell.angle_beta   90.00
_cell.angle_gamma   90.00
#
_symmetry.space_group_name_H-M   'P 1'
#
loop_
_entity.id
_entity.type
_entity.pdbx_description
1 polymer ?
#
loop_
_entity_poly.entity_id
_entity_poly.type
_entity_poly.pdbx_seq_one_letter_code
_entity_poly.pdbx_strand_id
1 'polypeptide(L)'
;MGYQIPPLIGHVAIYFYQQSMTLPDAQTFFQYYEKMNWKTVTGRPHKNWKVLAKDWIYNALQQSKLLERQKAKRAAFPDIEL
;
A
#
# COMPACT_ATOMS: atom_id res chain seq x y z
N MET A 1 -4.54 -13.34 13.65
CA MET A 1 -4.38 -11.99 14.23
C MET A 1 -4.56 -10.88 13.18
N GLY A 2 -5.78 -10.67 12.65
CA GLY A 2 -6.10 -9.49 11.81
C GLY A 2 -6.91 -8.42 12.55
N TYR A 3 -7.50 -8.77 13.69
CA TYR A 3 -8.53 -7.99 14.39
C TYR A 3 -8.00 -7.14 15.55
N GLN A 4 -6.71 -7.25 15.88
CA GLN A 4 -6.09 -6.36 16.87
C GLN A 4 -5.78 -5.03 16.20
N ILE A 5 -6.43 -3.96 16.67
CA ILE A 5 -6.34 -2.61 16.12
C ILE A 5 -6.05 -1.65 17.28
N PRO A 6 -4.93 -0.91 17.24
CA PRO A 6 -3.88 -0.95 16.22
C PRO A 6 -3.09 -2.27 16.23
N PRO A 7 -2.58 -2.74 15.07
CA PRO A 7 -1.64 -3.84 15.04
C PRO A 7 -0.28 -3.43 15.63
N LEU A 8 0.54 -4.42 15.97
CA LEU A 8 1.96 -4.19 16.22
C LEU A 8 2.70 -4.04 14.89
N ILE A 9 3.64 -3.09 14.80
CA ILE A 9 4.45 -2.90 13.59
C ILE A 9 5.17 -4.18 13.15
N GLY A 10 5.64 -5.02 14.10
CA GLY A 10 6.26 -6.30 13.78
C GLY A 10 5.32 -7.27 13.05
N HIS A 11 4.04 -7.30 13.40
CA HIS A 11 3.04 -8.10 12.70
C HIS A 11 2.79 -7.59 11.28
N VAL A 12 2.76 -6.28 11.10
CA VAL A 12 2.61 -5.64 9.79
C VAL A 12 3.82 -5.94 8.91
N ALA A 13 5.04 -5.79 9.43
CA ALA A 13 6.28 -6.08 8.72
C ALA A 13 6.33 -7.54 8.23
N ILE A 14 6.02 -8.51 9.11
CA ILE A 14 5.97 -9.93 8.74
C ILE A 14 4.93 -10.17 7.64
N TYR A 15 3.75 -9.56 7.75
CA TYR A 15 2.70 -9.72 6.74
C TYR A 15 3.11 -9.16 5.37
N PHE A 16 3.70 -7.96 5.33
CA PHE A 16 4.18 -7.36 4.07
C PHE A 16 5.30 -8.20 3.45
N TYR A 17 6.25 -8.68 4.27
CA TYR A 17 7.31 -9.57 3.82
C TYR A 17 6.76 -10.85 3.17
N GLN A 18 5.74 -11.47 3.77
CA GLN A 18 5.04 -12.64 3.21
C GLN A 18 4.34 -12.36 1.87
N GLN A 19 4.03 -11.10 1.56
CA GLN A 19 3.45 -10.67 0.29
C GLN A 19 4.51 -10.16 -0.70
N SER A 20 5.79 -10.46 -0.46
CA SER A 20 6.92 -9.98 -1.26
C SER A 20 7.07 -8.45 -1.28
N MET A 21 6.60 -7.77 -0.23
CA MET A 21 6.75 -6.33 -0.05
C MET A 21 7.90 -6.03 0.92
N THR A 22 8.40 -4.79 0.88
CA THR A 22 9.56 -4.38 1.67
C THR A 22 9.17 -3.83 3.05
N LEU A 23 10.13 -3.76 3.97
CA LEU A 23 9.93 -3.12 5.28
C LEU A 23 9.51 -1.64 5.16
N PRO A 24 10.12 -0.82 4.28
CA PRO A 24 9.64 0.55 4.02
C PRO A 24 8.18 0.63 3.58
N ASP A 25 7.70 -0.31 2.76
CA ASP A 25 6.28 -0.35 2.35
C ASP A 25 5.37 -0.59 3.57
N ALA A 26 5.78 -1.53 4.44
CA ALA A 26 5.07 -1.86 5.67
C ALA A 26 5.01 -0.66 6.63
N GLN A 27 6.13 0.06 6.78
CA GLN A 27 6.23 1.26 7.60
C GLN A 27 5.34 2.39 7.07
N THR A 28 5.33 2.60 5.75
CA THR A 28 4.50 3.62 5.11
C THR A 28 3.02 3.34 5.32
N PHE A 29 2.59 2.09 5.12
CA PHE A 29 1.22 1.65 5.43
C PHE A 29 0.88 1.89 6.91
N PHE A 30 1.76 1.48 7.82
CA PHE A 30 1.51 1.61 9.25
C PHE A 30 1.36 3.07 9.67
N GLN A 31 2.29 3.94 9.26
CA GLN A 31 2.29 5.36 9.59
C GLN A 31 1.06 6.08 9.01
N TYR A 32 0.61 5.69 7.81
CA TYR A 32 -0.61 6.23 7.21
C TYR A 32 -1.83 5.99 8.10
N TYR A 33 -2.05 4.74 8.53
CA TYR A 33 -3.19 4.40 9.38
C TYR A 33 -3.02 4.83 10.84
N GLU A 34 -1.78 4.94 11.33
CA GLU A 34 -1.49 5.52 12.64
C GLU A 34 -1.91 7.00 12.72
N LYS A 35 -1.60 7.81 11.70
CA LYS A 35 -2.07 9.21 11.60
C LYS A 35 -3.59 9.33 11.56
N MET A 36 -4.28 8.31 11.06
CA MET A 36 -5.74 8.23 11.03
C MET A 36 -6.33 7.59 12.30
N ASN A 37 -5.52 7.34 13.34
CA ASN A 37 -5.91 6.65 14.57
C ASN A 37 -6.58 5.30 14.31
N TRP A 38 -6.21 4.61 13.22
CA TRP A 38 -6.80 3.36 12.78
C TRP A 38 -8.33 3.40 12.65
N LYS A 39 -8.86 4.58 12.31
CA LYS A 39 -10.28 4.83 12.10
C LYS A 39 -10.55 5.24 10.65
N THR A 40 -11.74 4.90 10.20
CA THR A 40 -12.33 5.44 8.97
C THR A 40 -12.52 6.96 9.08
N VAL A 41 -12.75 7.61 7.93
CA VAL A 41 -13.06 9.05 7.87
C VAL A 41 -14.28 9.46 8.69
N THR A 42 -15.23 8.54 8.92
CA THR A 42 -16.42 8.79 9.76
C THR A 42 -16.15 8.50 11.25
N GLY A 43 -14.90 8.23 11.63
CA GLY A 43 -14.46 8.00 13.01
C GLY A 43 -14.65 6.56 13.51
N ARG A 44 -15.23 5.65 12.71
CA ARG A 44 -15.40 4.24 13.10
C ARG A 44 -14.07 3.49 13.05
N PRO A 45 -13.73 2.65 14.04
CA PRO A 45 -12.50 1.86 14.01
C PRO A 45 -12.53 0.86 12.86
N HIS A 46 -11.39 0.65 12.22
CA HIS A 46 -11.24 -0.46 11.29
C HIS A 46 -11.35 -1.79 12.03
N LYS A 47 -11.90 -2.81 11.37
CA LYS A 47 -12.09 -4.14 11.98
C LYS A 47 -10.93 -5.09 11.71
N ASN A 48 -10.22 -4.91 10.60
CA ASN A 48 -9.18 -5.84 10.19
C ASN A 48 -8.09 -5.13 9.39
N TRP A 49 -6.90 -4.99 9.98
CA TRP A 49 -5.79 -4.30 9.34
C TRP A 49 -5.20 -5.09 8.17
N LYS A 50 -5.38 -6.43 8.12
CA LYS A 50 -4.90 -7.25 6.99
C LYS A 50 -5.71 -7.02 5.73
N VAL A 51 -6.99 -6.68 5.86
CA VAL A 51 -7.83 -6.27 4.71
C VAL A 51 -7.30 -4.96 4.13
N LEU A 52 -7.07 -3.96 5.00
CA LEU A 52 -6.47 -2.69 4.59
C LEU A 52 -5.10 -2.89 3.94
N ALA A 53 -4.26 -3.75 4.52
CA ALA A 53 -2.94 -4.06 3.98
C ALA A 53 -3.03 -4.73 2.61
N LYS A 54 -3.97 -5.66 2.41
CA LYS A 54 -4.19 -6.30 1.11
C LYS A 54 -4.59 -5.27 0.04
N ASP A 55 -5.52 -4.37 0.37
CA ASP A 55 -5.95 -3.32 -0.55
C ASP A 55 -4.82 -2.33 -0.86
N TRP A 56 -4.03 -1.96 0.15
CA TRP A 56 -2.85 -1.11 0.02
C TRP A 56 -1.83 -1.71 -0.95
N ILE A 57 -1.46 -2.97 -0.74
CA ILE A 57 -0.48 -3.68 -1.58
C ILE A 57 -0.99 -3.79 -3.01
N TYR A 58 -2.27 -4.15 -3.19
CA TYR A 58 -2.88 -4.21 -4.51
C TYR A 58 -2.75 -2.88 -5.26
N ASN A 59 -3.13 -1.78 -4.60
CA ASN A 59 -3.06 -0.44 -5.20
C ASN A 59 -1.63 -0.03 -5.55
N ALA A 60 -0.66 -0.30 -4.67
CA ALA A 60 0.75 -0.03 -4.92
C ALA A 60 1.25 -0.75 -6.20
N LEU A 61 0.96 -2.05 -6.33
CA LEU A 61 1.34 -2.84 -7.50
C LEU A 61 0.68 -2.34 -8.79
N GLN A 62 -0.59 -1.92 -8.74
CA GLN A 62 -1.26 -1.36 -9.92
C GLN A 62 -0.63 -0.04 -10.35
N GLN A 63 -0.26 0.83 -9.41
CA GLN A 63 0.41 2.10 -9.70
C GLN A 63 1.78 1.88 -10.35
N SER A 64 2.59 0.96 -9.82
CA SER A 64 3.88 0.60 -10.43
C SER A 64 3.69 0.09 -11.87
N LYS A 65 2.74 -0.82 -12.12
CA LYS A 65 2.44 -1.33 -13.47
C LYS A 65 2.00 -0.21 -14.42
N LEU A 66 1.18 0.72 -13.95
CA LEU A 66 0.72 1.85 -14.75
C LEU A 66 1.90 2.76 -15.14
N LEU A 67 2.79 3.06 -14.19
CA LEU A 67 3.97 3.88 -14.44
C LEU A 67 4.91 3.24 -15.48
N GLU A 68 5.17 1.94 -15.37
CA GLU A 68 5.99 1.22 -16.35
C GLU A 68 5.37 1.23 -17.75
N ARG A 69 4.04 1.09 -17.85
CA ARG A 69 3.33 1.24 -19.14
C ARG A 69 3.48 2.63 -19.73
N GLN A 70 3.40 3.67 -18.91
CA GLN A 70 3.58 5.06 -19.37
C GLN A 70 5.00 5.31 -19.86
N LYS A 71 6.01 4.83 -19.13
CA LYS A 71 7.42 4.90 -19.55
C LYS A 71 7.64 4.16 -20.86
N ALA A 72 7.13 2.94 -20.99
CA ALA A 72 7.23 2.16 -22.21
C ALA A 72 6.56 2.86 -23.41
N LYS A 73 5.37 3.45 -23.21
CA LYS A 73 4.68 4.23 -24.25
C LYS A 73 5.51 5.44 -24.69
N ARG A 74 6.08 6.20 -23.74
CA ARG A 74 6.93 7.35 -24.03
C ARG A 74 8.24 6.97 -24.72
N ALA A 75 8.81 5.82 -24.39
CA ALA A 75 10.02 5.30 -25.05
C ALA A 75 9.74 4.74 -26.45
N ALA A 76 8.57 4.14 -26.68
CA ALA A 76 8.16 3.60 -27.98
C ALA A 76 7.72 4.69 -28.96
N PHE A 77 7.19 5.80 -28.45
CA PHE A 77 6.78 6.97 -29.23
C PHE A 77 7.41 8.23 -28.61
N PRO A 78 8.74 8.39 -28.70
CA PRO A 78 9.37 9.65 -28.33
C PRO A 78 8.82 10.69 -29.30
N ASP A 79 8.30 11.79 -28.75
CA ASP A 79 7.55 12.83 -29.46
C ASP A 79 7.99 13.02 -30.92
N ILE A 80 7.09 12.76 -31.88
CA ILE A 80 7.23 13.33 -33.23
C ILE A 80 7.01 14.82 -33.02
N GLU A 81 8.10 15.59 -32.95
CA GLU A 81 8.03 17.04 -32.98
C GLU A 81 7.26 17.47 -34.24
N LEU A 82 6.09 18.08 -34.05
CA LEU A 82 5.35 18.83 -35.08
C LEU A 82 5.79 20.30 -35.04
#